data_AF-A0A9D8D7G8-F1
#
_entry.id   AF-A0A9D8D7G8-F1
#
_cell.length_a   1.000
_cell.length_b   1.000
_cell.length_c   1.000
_cell.angle_alpha   90.00
_cell.angle_beta   90.00
_cell.angle_gamma   90.00
#
_symmetry.space_group_name_H-M   'P 1'
#
loop_
_entity.id
_entity.type
_entity.pdbx_description
1 polymer ?
#
loop_
_entity_poly.entity_id
_entity_poly.type
_entity_poly.pdbx_seq_one_letter_code
_entity_poly.pdbx_strand_id
1 'polypeptide(L)' 'EYCANEAMQIFGGAGYLRGAKVERIYRETKVMSIGGGSVEIMKDLAARQMGL' A
#
# COMPACT_ATOMS: atom_id res chain seq x y z
N GLU A 1 -0.24 0.62 2.86
CA GLU A 1 -0.64 -0.80 2.72
C GLU A 1 -1.20 -1.38 4.02
N TYR A 2 -0.44 -1.38 5.13
CA TYR A 2 -0.84 -2.05 6.40
C TYR A 2 -2.31 -1.88 6.80
N CYS A 3 -2.79 -0.65 6.97
CA CYS A 3 -4.18 -0.41 7.40
C CYS A 3 -5.23 -0.99 6.43
N ALA A 4 -4.95 -1.00 5.12
CA ALA A 4 -5.87 -1.57 4.14
C ALA A 4 -5.86 -3.11 4.19
N ASN A 5 -4.71 -3.73 4.46
CA ASN A 5 -4.60 -5.17 4.65
C ASN A 5 -5.37 -5.61 5.91
N GLU A 6 -5.19 -4.92 7.03
CA GLU A 6 -5.92 -5.20 8.27
C GLU A 6 -7.43 -5.02 8.09
N ALA A 7 -7.85 -3.97 7.37
CA ALA A 7 -9.25 -3.77 7.04
C ALA A 7 -9.82 -4.93 6.21
N MET A 8 -9.09 -5.45 5.21
CA MET A 8 -9.51 -6.65 4.46
C MET A 8 -9.70 -7.85 5.38
N GLN A 9 -8.80 -8.04 6.35
CA GLN A 9 -8.87 -9.16 7.30
C GLN A 9 -10.07 -9.04 8.24
N ILE A 10 -10.34 -7.84 8.78
CA ILE A 10 -11.49 -7.58 9.67
C ILE A 10 -12.81 -7.82 8.94
N PHE A 11 -12.92 -7.38 7.69
CA PHE A 11 -14.12 -7.58 6.87
C PHE A 11 -14.24 -9.02 6.34
N GLY A 12 -13.18 -9.83 6.45
CA GLY A 12 -13.15 -11.24 6.06
C GLY A 12 -13.56 -11.45 4.60
N GLY A 13 -14.32 -12.52 4.34
CA GLY A 13 -14.76 -12.87 2.99
C GLY A 13 -15.56 -11.77 2.29
N ALA A 14 -16.34 -10.97 3.03
CA ALA A 14 -17.09 -9.85 2.48
C ALA A 14 -16.19 -8.74 1.94
N GLY A 15 -15.01 -8.55 2.55
CA GLY A 15 -14.00 -7.59 2.11
C GLY A 15 -13.38 -7.94 0.75
N TYR A 16 -13.42 -9.21 0.34
CA TYR A 16 -12.90 -9.68 -0.96
C TYR A 16 -13.92 -9.61 -2.11
N LEU A 17 -15.18 -9.35 -1.82
CA LEU A 17 -16.22 -9.28 -2.84
C LEU A 17 -16.15 -7.96 -3.62
N ARG A 18 -16.35 -8.04 -4.94
CA ARG A 18 -16.40 -6.86 -5.81
C ARG A 18 -17.57 -5.97 -5.40
N GLY A 19 -17.33 -4.66 -5.36
CA GLY A 19 -18.30 -3.66 -4.89
C GLY A 19 -18.14 -3.28 -3.42
N ALA A 20 -17.42 -4.08 -2.62
CA ALA A 20 -17.00 -3.65 -1.29
C ALA A 20 -15.98 -2.51 -1.41
N LYS A 21 -16.23 -1.39 -0.70
CA LYS A 21 -15.34 -0.22 -0.74
C LYS A 21 -13.91 -0.57 -0.27
N VAL A 22 -13.79 -1.47 0.70
CA VAL A 22 -12.50 -1.93 1.24
C VAL A 22 -11.65 -2.66 0.19
N GLU A 23 -12.26 -3.46 -0.69
CA GLU A 23 -11.57 -4.13 -1.80
C GLU A 23 -10.92 -3.13 -2.75
N ARG A 24 -11.66 -2.07 -3.11
CA ARG A 24 -11.16 -1.03 -4.00
C ARG A 24 -10.00 -0.28 -3.36
N ILE A 25 -10.16 0.14 -2.11
CA ILE A 25 -9.12 0.86 -1.36
C ILE A 25 -7.86 0.00 -1.24
N TYR A 26 -8.00 -1.28 -0.92
CA TYR A 26 -6.87 -2.21 -0.85
C TYR A 26 -6.06 -2.21 -2.15
N ARG A 27 -6.73 -2.34 -3.31
CA ARG A 27 -6.05 -2.29 -4.62
C ARG A 27 -5.38 -0.95 -4.90
N GLU A 28 -6.06 0.16 -4.61
CA GLU A 28 -5.52 1.51 -4.80
C GLU A 28 -4.27 1.75 -3.94
N THR A 29 -4.19 1.19 -2.73
CA THR A 29 -3.00 1.38 -1.89
C THR A 29 -1.73 0.70 -2.43
N LYS A 30 -1.85 -0.27 -3.33
CA LYS A 30 -0.71 -1.01 -3.88
C LYS A 30 0.10 -0.20 -4.89
N VAL A 31 -0.52 0.71 -5.65
CA VAL A 31 0.24 1.54 -6.60
C VAL A 31 1.10 2.59 -5.88
N MET A 32 0.76 2.94 -4.65
CA MET A 32 1.47 3.96 -3.86
C MET A 32 2.90 3.57 -3.49
N SER A 33 3.27 2.28 -3.55
CA SER A 33 4.65 1.83 -3.34
C SER A 33 5.52 1.96 -4.60
N ILE A 34 4.94 2.33 -5.74
CA ILE A 34 5.60 2.45 -7.04
C ILE A 34 5.52 3.90 -7.56
N GLY A 35 4.36 4.54 -7.42
CA GLY A 35 4.09 5.87 -7.97
C GLY A 35 4.98 6.96 -7.36
N GLY A 36 5.58 7.78 -8.23
CA GLY A 36 6.45 8.88 -7.80
C GLY A 36 7.86 8.47 -7.38
N GLY A 37 8.19 7.17 -7.48
CA GLY A 37 9.44 6.58 -7.04
C GLY A 37 9.15 5.34 -6.19
N SER A 38 9.77 4.20 -6.53
CA SER A 38 9.55 2.99 -5.73
C SER A 38 10.05 3.17 -4.30
N VAL A 39 9.53 2.38 -3.37
CA VAL A 39 9.97 2.39 -1.97
C VAL A 39 11.48 2.21 -1.85
N GLU A 40 12.09 1.38 -2.70
CA GLU A 40 13.54 1.16 -2.74
C GLU A 40 14.29 2.41 -3.19
N ILE A 41 13.82 3.08 -4.25
CA ILE A 41 14.43 4.32 -4.75
C ILE A 41 14.33 5.43 -3.71
N MET A 42 13.18 5.55 -3.03
CA MET A 42 12.99 6.55 -1.98
C MET A 42 13.91 6.28 -0.79
N LYS A 43 14.13 5.01 -0.43
CA LYS A 43 15.06 4.62 0.63
C LYS A 43 16.52 4.90 0.24
N ASP A 44 16.91 4.57 -0.99
CA ASP A 44 18.26 4.86 -1.51
C ASP A 44 18.53 6.37 -1.53
N LEU A 45 17.57 7.16 -2.00
CA LEU A 45 17.66 8.61 -1.99
C LEU A 45 17.82 9.16 -0.57
N ALA A 46 17.04 8.66 0.39
CA ALA A 46 17.14 9.06 1.79
C ALA A 46 18.51 8.71 2.39
N ALA A 47 19.05 7.52 2.11
CA ALA A 47 20.39 7.12 2.56
C ALA A 47 21.47 8.07 2.05
N ARG A 48 21.45 8.39 0.74
CA ARG A 48 22.38 9.36 0.14
C ARG A 48 22.26 10.76 0.76
N GLN A 49 21.04 11.21 1.06
CA GLN A 49 20.81 12.50 1.71
C GLN A 49 21.32 12.53 3.17
N MET A 50 21.35 11.39 3.84
CA MET A 50 21.93 11.23 5.19
C MET A 50 23.46 11.10 5.18
N GLY A 51 24.10 11.02 4.02
CA GLY A 51 25.54 10.82 3.89
C GLY A 51 26.01 9.41 4.25
N LEU A 52 25.11 8.43 4.18
CA LEU A 52 25.38 7.00 4.37
C LEU A 52 25.79 6.33 3.04
#